data_AF-A0A2D4UPP3-F1
#
_entry.id   AF-A0A2D4UPP3-F1
#
_cell.length_a   1.000
_cell.length_b   1.000
_cell.length_c   1.000
_cell.angle_alpha   90.00
_cell.angle_beta   90.00
_cell.angle_gamma   90.00
#
_symmetry.space_group_name_H-M   'P 1'
#
loop_
_entity.id
_entity.type
_entity.pdbx_description
1 polymer ?
#
loop_
_entity_poly.entity_id
_entity_poly.type
_entity_poly.pdbx_seq_one_letter_code
_entity_poly.pdbx_strand_id
1 'polypeptide(L)'
;LKPGDRLFDAKKRFQAKVRADGSLFTNQKQTGSIHALGAELQGLPSCNGWSFWHVERDGKPILIDQLREKLREKIYPSNPQS
;
A
#
# COMPACT_ATOMS: atom_id res chain seq x y z
N LEU A 1 2.88 1.17 7.18
CA LEU A 1 1.42 1.36 7.16
C LEU A 1 0.88 1.03 8.54
N LYS A 2 -0.23 1.65 8.94
CA LYS A 2 -0.91 1.43 10.22
C LYS A 2 -2.32 0.92 9.96
N PRO A 3 -2.89 0.07 10.83
CA PRO A 3 -4.31 -0.25 10.77
C PRO A 3 -5.16 1.02 10.74
N GLY A 4 -6.19 1.03 9.89
CA GLY A 4 -7.04 2.19 9.65
C GLY A 4 -6.56 3.14 8.55
N ASP A 5 -5.31 3.05 8.09
CA ASP A 5 -4.82 3.83 6.95
C ASP A 5 -5.74 3.65 5.74
N ARG A 6 -6.07 4.76 5.07
CA ARG A 6 -6.80 4.74 3.80
C ARG A 6 -5.80 4.68 2.65
N LEU A 7 -5.90 3.64 1.84
CA LEU A 7 -5.17 3.48 0.59
C LEU A 7 -6.05 3.85 -0.60
N PHE A 8 -5.42 4.35 -1.66
CA PHE A 8 -6.09 4.68 -2.93
C PHE A 8 -5.17 4.47 -4.13
N ASP A 9 -5.72 4.28 -5.33
CA ASP A 9 -4.92 4.25 -6.57
C ASP A 9 -4.54 5.68 -7.00
N ALA A 10 -3.57 5.82 -7.91
CA ALA A 10 -3.11 7.13 -8.40
C ALA A 10 -4.25 8.03 -8.92
N LYS A 11 -5.31 7.43 -9.47
CA LYS A 11 -6.49 8.13 -10.00
C LYS A 11 -7.62 8.32 -8.97
N LYS A 12 -7.44 7.88 -7.72
CA LYS A 12 -8.46 7.89 -6.64
C LYS A 12 -9.79 7.20 -7.00
N ARG A 13 -9.77 6.27 -7.97
CA ARG A 13 -10.90 5.43 -8.39
C ARG A 13 -11.18 4.33 -7.37
N PHE A 14 -10.12 3.75 -6.81
CA PHE A 14 -10.20 2.65 -5.86
C PHE A 14 -9.73 3.10 -4.49
N GLN A 15 -10.42 2.63 -3.45
CA GLN A 15 -10.09 2.96 -2.06
C GLN A 15 -10.27 1.73 -1.17
N ALA A 16 -9.34 1.56 -0.24
CA ALA A 16 -9.39 0.51 0.75
C ALA A 16 -8.84 1.00 2.10
N LYS A 17 -9.21 0.33 3.20
CA LYS A 17 -8.63 0.55 4.52
C LYS A 17 -7.73 -0.61 4.91
N VAL A 18 -6.61 -0.31 5.57
CA VAL A 18 -5.72 -1.32 6.13
C VAL A 18 -6.34 -1.92 7.39
N ARG A 19 -6.46 -3.24 7.46
CA ARG A 19 -6.91 -3.99 8.63
C ARG A 19 -5.74 -4.29 9.57
N ALA A 20 -6.05 -4.74 10.79
CA ALA A 20 -5.05 -5.06 11.81
C ALA A 20 -4.08 -6.18 11.38
N ASP A 21 -4.56 -7.10 10.54
CA ASP A 21 -3.77 -8.21 9.96
C ASP A 21 -2.96 -7.82 8.71
N GLY A 22 -3.01 -6.53 8.31
CA GLY A 22 -2.33 -6.03 7.11
C GLY A 22 -3.07 -6.27 5.80
N SER A 23 -4.23 -6.93 5.82
CA SER A 23 -5.11 -7.02 4.65
C SER A 23 -5.81 -5.69 4.37
N LEU A 24 -6.34 -5.54 3.16
CA LEU A 24 -7.11 -4.39 2.73
C LEU A 24 -8.59 -4.73 2.71
N PHE A 25 -9.43 -3.74 3.03
CA PHE A 25 -10.89 -3.86 3.02
C PHE A 25 -11.54 -2.68 2.31
N THR A 26 -12.43 -2.94 1.35
CA THR A 26 -13.17 -1.91 0.61
C THR A 26 -14.53 -1.65 1.26
N ASN A 27 -15.14 -0.50 0.94
CA ASN A 27 -16.52 -0.22 1.34
C ASN A 27 -17.53 -1.22 0.73
N GLN A 28 -17.17 -1.89 -0.36
CA GLN A 28 -17.97 -2.92 -1.03
C GLN A 28 -17.78 -4.31 -0.40
N LYS A 29 -17.18 -4.39 0.79
CA LYS A 29 -16.92 -5.62 1.56
C LYS A 29 -15.93 -6.60 0.89
N GLN A 30 -15.16 -6.17 -0.09
CA GLN A 30 -14.05 -6.97 -0.63
C GLN A 30 -12.86 -6.90 0.31
N THR A 31 -12.15 -8.01 0.47
CA THR A 31 -10.96 -8.09 1.32
C THR A 31 -9.86 -8.87 0.63
N GLY A 32 -8.61 -8.48 0.83
CA GLY A 32 -7.47 -9.20 0.26
C GLY A 32 -6.12 -8.59 0.60
N SER A 33 -5.05 -9.22 0.15
CA SER A 33 -3.72 -8.60 0.21
C SER A 33 -3.66 -7.39 -0.73
N ILE A 34 -2.62 -6.56 -0.59
CA ILE A 34 -2.40 -5.41 -1.48
C ILE A 34 -2.33 -5.78 -2.97
N HIS A 35 -1.91 -7.02 -3.28
CA HIS A 35 -1.80 -7.53 -4.65
C HIS A 35 -3.13 -8.13 -5.12
N ALA A 36 -3.71 -9.03 -4.32
CA ALA A 36 -4.94 -9.72 -4.69
C ALA A 36 -6.11 -8.74 -4.86
N LEU A 37 -6.30 -7.84 -3.88
CA LEU A 37 -7.37 -6.84 -3.96
C LEU A 37 -7.09 -5.83 -5.09
N GLY A 38 -5.83 -5.44 -5.30
CA GLY A 38 -5.47 -4.56 -6.40
C GLY A 38 -5.75 -5.16 -7.78
N ALA A 39 -5.53 -6.47 -7.93
CA ALA A 39 -5.82 -7.21 -9.16
C ALA A 39 -7.33 -7.33 -9.38
N GLU A 40 -8.07 -7.74 -8.34
CA GLU A 40 -9.53 -7.88 -8.35
C GLU A 40 -10.22 -6.58 -8.75
N LEU A 41 -9.86 -5.45 -8.10
CA LEU A 41 -10.46 -4.15 -8.37
C LEU A 41 -10.20 -3.65 -9.80
N GLN A 42 -9.05 -4.01 -10.37
CA GLN A 42 -8.70 -3.64 -11.74
C GLN A 42 -9.24 -4.61 -12.79
N GLY A 43 -9.80 -5.76 -12.40
CA GLY A 43 -10.16 -6.83 -13.33
C GLY A 43 -8.94 -7.44 -14.04
N LEU A 44 -7.79 -7.46 -13.38
CA LEU A 44 -6.52 -7.97 -13.92
C LEU A 44 -6.13 -9.31 -13.26
N PRO A 45 -5.36 -10.17 -13.93
CA PRO A 45 -4.90 -11.43 -13.35
C PRO A 45 -3.87 -11.22 -12.21
N SER A 46 -3.18 -10.08 -12.20
CA SER A 46 -2.21 -9.73 -11.16
C SER A 46 -2.07 -8.21 -11.03
N CYS A 47 -1.52 -7.77 -9.89
CA CYS A 47 -1.25 -6.37 -9.61
C CYS A 47 -0.02 -6.27 -8.71
N ASN A 48 0.92 -5.38 -9.02
CA ASN A 48 1.95 -4.98 -8.07
C ASN A 48 1.37 -3.97 -7.08
N GLY A 49 0.88 -4.47 -5.94
CA GLY A 49 0.25 -3.66 -4.90
C GLY A 49 1.16 -2.57 -4.35
N TRP A 50 2.48 -2.76 -4.34
CA TRP A 50 3.44 -1.79 -3.82
C TRP A 50 3.48 -0.49 -4.63
N SER A 51 3.38 -0.60 -5.96
CA SER A 51 3.38 0.54 -6.89
C SER A 51 1.98 1.01 -7.29
N PHE A 52 0.93 0.27 -6.91
CA PHE A 52 -0.46 0.62 -7.19
C PHE A 52 -1.07 1.49 -6.09
N TRP A 53 -0.88 1.09 -4.83
CA TRP A 53 -1.49 1.77 -3.71
C TRP A 53 -0.68 2.98 -3.24
N HIS A 54 -1.40 4.07 -3.01
CA HIS A 54 -0.93 5.27 -2.38
C HIS A 54 -1.57 5.42 -1.01
N VAL A 55 -0.88 6.15 -0.13
CA VAL A 55 -1.42 6.60 1.14
C VAL A 55 -1.11 8.09 1.29
N GLU A 56 -1.97 8.82 1.98
CA GLU A 56 -1.71 10.21 2.29
C GLU A 56 -0.77 10.33 3.50
N ARG A 57 0.31 11.08 3.33
CA ARG A 57 1.25 11.49 4.39
C ARG A 57 1.58 12.96 4.20
N ASP A 58 1.49 13.73 5.27
CA ASP A 58 1.81 15.16 5.27
C ASP A 58 1.12 15.92 4.12
N GLY A 59 -0.15 15.57 3.86
CA GLY A 59 -0.97 16.15 2.78
C GLY A 59 -0.59 15.72 1.36
N LYS A 60 0.35 14.79 1.19
CA LYS A 60 0.82 14.31 -0.12
C LYS A 60 0.51 12.82 -0.33
N PRO A 61 0.06 12.43 -1.53
CA PRO A 61 -0.03 11.03 -1.90
C PRO A 61 1.38 10.46 -2.10
N ILE A 62 1.71 9.40 -1.39
CA ILE A 62 2.97 8.66 -1.57
C ILE A 62 2.69 7.20 -1.85
N LEU A 63 3.54 6.56 -2.64
CA LEU A 63 3.47 5.12 -2.87
C LEU A 63 3.76 4.37 -1.57
N ILE A 64 3.04 3.26 -1.34
CA ILE A 64 3.35 2.41 -0.19
C ILE A 64 4.72 1.75 -0.33
N ASP A 65 5.27 1.62 -1.54
CA ASP A 65 6.65 1.18 -1.76
C ASP A 65 7.69 2.14 -1.15
N GLN A 66 7.48 3.45 -1.27
CA GLN A 66 8.38 4.44 -0.66
C GLN A 66 8.40 4.33 0.87
N LEU A 67 7.27 3.95 1.48
CA LEU A 67 7.24 3.65 2.92
C LEU A 67 8.06 2.40 3.26
N ARG A 68 8.04 1.40 2.39
CA ARG A 68 8.81 0.16 2.54
C ARG A 68 10.30 0.42 2.40
N GLU A 69 10.73 1.24 1.44
CA GLU A 69 12.12 1.68 1.27
C GLU A 69 12.64 2.41 2.51
N LYS A 70 11.91 3.41 3.01
CA LYS A 70 12.26 4.13 4.25
C LYS A 70 12.36 3.21 5.47
N LEU A 71 11.57 2.16 5.54
CA LEU A 71 11.68 1.15 6.60
C LEU A 71 12.93 0.29 6.43
N ARG A 72 13.26 -0.10 5.19
CA ARG A 72 14.47 -0.87 4.88
C ARG A 72 15.74 -0.09 5.24
N GLU A 73 15.82 1.19 4.92
CA GLU A 73 16.94 2.06 5.30
C GLU A 73 17.10 2.16 6.83
N LYS A 74 15.99 2.14 7.58
CA LYS A 74 16.03 2.18 9.06
C LYS A 74 16.47 0.87 9.68
N ILE A 75 16.07 -0.26 9.08
CA ILE A 75 16.40 -1.60 9.58
C ILE A 75 17.82 -2.00 9.17
N TYR A 76 18.23 -1.62 7.95
CA TYR A 76 19.54 -1.82 7.38
C TYR A 76 20.12 -0.45 7.02
N PRO A 77 20.54 0.36 8.02
CA PRO A 77 21.30 1.55 7.72
C PRO A 77 22.53 1.10 6.94
N SER A 78 22.70 1.60 5.72
CA SER A 78 23.89 1.34 4.93
C SER A 78 25.09 1.70 5.79
N ASN A 79 25.89 0.70 6.15
CA ASN A 79 27.16 0.94 6.82
C ASN A 79 28.07 1.63 5.81
N PRO A 80 28.45 2.91 5.99
CA PRO A 80 29.56 3.43 5.23
C PRO A 80 30.83 2.84 5.86
N GLN A 81 31.45 1.91 5.13
CA GLN A 81 32.76 1.24 5.37
C GLN A 81 32.71 -0.19 5.93
N SER A 82 33.01 -1.16 5.05
CA SER A 82 34.18 -2.04 5.18
C SER A 82 34.58 -2.50 3.77
#